data_AF-A0A929MT20-F1
#
_entry.id   AF-A0A929MT20-F1
#
_cell.length_a   1.000
_cell.length_b   1.000
_cell.length_c   1.000
_cell.angle_alpha   90.00
_cell.angle_beta   90.00
_cell.angle_gamma   90.00
#
_symmetry.space_group_name_H-M   'P 1'
#
loop_
_entity.id
_entity.type
_entity.pdbx_description
1 polymer ?
#
loop_
_entity_poly.entity_id
_entity_poly.type
_entity_poly.pdbx_seq_one_letter_code
_entity_poly.pdbx_strand_id
1 'polypeptide(L)'
;MASEWTQYDSKVVGTGSLGTRFKIKADEPDSTAKTVKIYWEAWLTANPAAGYFDAAEGTPCDLFLGQNQVYNKRTVFDLRGGKSEQKIAEGSHTVSYSEAPNGNITFSWTFDGRAYWDQIKQPTIISGNFQLPELTVDYTPTTDKAEYTLGESVVITTNAPSAEYTHDITYLNQGKTQTDIQKGVTDRVQWTVPEDEVLQAPTTTFFNLTIKVDAKKDGKVIFSKNITVKVNIPETYKPVVQGVSVMETNEKVKNLLNSKGYLRGLSLIRAFPLGIMLAPGAGVVSFVARIKEKPEISVTSTDGNLNFPAFNFPDKGNQQVTIQVAAIDTRGRQSEWVERTINVMYYQAPSIGAMTPIRTGERVVIKRNWSVSSIALDGPDSEKNTAKLSFFVRPQGGEWAENTGANATALSGKDSEAALDGTLPGNSYFEFKVRLEDKLAVVEAGPFAIPTEKVPISMSSNGKIGINRLVNKNGAQLQVGGDGEVMSLLGVTFPFFTLHNQSRQVARIGFPNKRHMDNRELLLVNDAIGKWLTLSDRAYYDGKKLAYDMIEVPDTQTVNTDTLANGFHRINKATRSAENWCILISVCKNNPTEGFQIGWLPAFHPAGLCFRVKHSNVWKPWQKIGVM
;
A
#
# COMPACT_ATOMS: atom_id res chain seq x y z
N MET A 1 75.56 23.50 -7.82
CA MET A 1 76.67 23.77 -8.77
C MET A 1 77.98 23.39 -8.11
N ALA A 2 78.78 22.51 -8.73
CA ALA A 2 80.13 22.20 -8.26
C ALA A 2 81.00 23.47 -8.26
N SER A 3 81.88 23.61 -7.27
CA SER A 3 82.77 24.78 -7.19
C SER A 3 83.84 24.72 -8.29
N GLU A 4 84.27 25.88 -8.78
CA GLU A 4 85.47 25.96 -9.61
C GLU A 4 86.71 25.52 -8.81
N TRP A 5 87.78 25.12 -9.51
CA TRP A 5 89.05 24.76 -8.89
C TRP A 5 89.70 25.99 -8.25
N THR A 6 89.88 25.95 -6.94
CA THR A 6 90.67 26.94 -6.21
C THR A 6 92.13 26.48 -6.19
N GLN A 7 93.05 27.34 -6.61
CA GLN A 7 94.46 27.03 -6.75
C GLN A 7 95.31 27.80 -5.73
N TYR A 8 96.31 27.11 -5.19
CA TYR A 8 97.30 27.65 -4.27
C TYR A 8 98.69 27.23 -4.75
N ASP A 9 99.64 28.16 -4.82
CA ASP A 9 101.01 27.92 -5.26
C ASP A 9 102.00 28.31 -4.17
N SER A 10 103.10 27.56 -4.05
CA SER A 10 104.21 27.89 -3.17
C SER A 10 105.54 27.53 -3.83
N LYS A 11 106.58 28.34 -3.58
CA LYS A 11 107.92 28.03 -4.09
C LYS A 11 108.58 27.03 -3.15
N VAL A 12 109.25 26.03 -3.73
CA VAL A 12 110.08 25.13 -2.95
C VAL A 12 111.31 25.90 -2.46
N VAL A 13 111.50 25.93 -1.16
CA VAL A 13 112.55 26.76 -0.53
C VAL A 13 113.91 26.15 -0.81
N GLY A 14 114.81 26.94 -1.38
CA GLY A 14 116.21 26.55 -1.65
C GLY A 14 116.52 26.15 -3.11
N THR A 15 115.50 25.95 -3.96
CA THR A 15 115.69 25.51 -5.36
C THR A 15 115.65 26.65 -6.38
N GLY A 16 115.18 27.84 -6.00
CA GLY A 16 115.10 29.05 -6.86
C GLY A 16 114.06 29.01 -7.98
N SER A 17 113.78 27.83 -8.54
CA SER A 17 113.00 27.63 -9.77
C SER A 17 112.01 26.46 -9.73
N LEU A 18 111.91 25.72 -8.61
CA LEU A 18 110.88 24.70 -8.35
C LEU A 18 109.78 25.25 -7.42
N GLY A 19 108.53 24.88 -7.69
CA GLY A 19 107.36 25.19 -6.90
C GLY A 19 106.44 23.97 -6.76
N THR A 20 105.51 24.05 -5.82
CA THR A 20 104.41 23.11 -5.69
C THR A 20 103.09 23.88 -5.78
N ARG A 21 102.08 23.24 -6.35
CA ARG A 21 100.74 23.79 -6.55
C ARG A 21 99.71 22.80 -6.04
N PHE A 22 98.77 23.27 -5.26
CA PHE A 22 97.63 22.51 -4.77
C PHE A 22 96.34 23.10 -5.34
N LYS A 23 95.48 22.26 -5.89
CA LYS A 23 94.15 22.63 -6.37
C LYS A 23 93.11 21.85 -5.59
N ILE A 24 92.01 22.50 -5.24
CA ILE A 24 90.90 21.89 -4.50
C ILE A 24 89.56 22.42 -5.05
N LYS A 25 88.55 21.56 -5.13
CA LYS A 25 87.16 21.90 -5.46
C LYS A 25 86.18 21.01 -4.71
N ALA A 26 84.93 21.44 -4.59
CA ALA A 26 83.82 20.65 -4.07
C ALA A 26 82.79 20.34 -5.18
N ASP A 27 82.16 19.18 -5.05
CA ASP A 27 80.98 18.80 -5.83
C ASP A 27 79.70 19.47 -5.30
N GLU A 28 78.56 19.18 -5.90
CA GLU A 28 77.26 19.54 -5.33
C GLU A 28 77.03 18.84 -3.97
N PRO A 29 76.55 19.55 -2.92
CA PRO A 29 76.26 18.94 -1.62
C PRO A 29 75.14 17.90 -1.70
N ASP A 30 75.27 16.80 -0.94
CA ASP A 30 74.18 15.87 -0.67
C ASP A 30 73.39 16.36 0.55
N SER A 31 72.19 16.90 0.30
CA SER A 31 71.30 17.45 1.34
C SER A 31 70.72 16.39 2.28
N THR A 32 70.64 15.13 1.85
CA THR A 32 70.08 14.02 2.65
C THR A 32 71.16 13.44 3.56
N ALA A 33 72.34 13.16 3.03
CA ALA A 33 73.47 12.63 3.80
C ALA A 33 74.21 13.70 4.62
N LYS A 34 73.97 15.00 4.33
CA LYS A 34 74.66 16.15 4.93
C LYS A 34 76.19 16.07 4.71
N THR A 35 76.60 15.73 3.49
CA THR A 35 78.00 15.57 3.08
C THR A 35 78.30 16.29 1.77
N VAL A 36 79.56 16.60 1.50
CA VAL A 36 80.04 17.10 0.21
C VAL A 36 81.32 16.39 -0.19
N LYS A 37 81.44 16.03 -1.47
CA LYS A 37 82.65 15.39 -2.00
C LYS A 37 83.64 16.44 -2.48
N ILE A 38 84.85 16.40 -1.95
CA ILE A 38 85.96 17.27 -2.33
C ILE A 38 86.88 16.52 -3.28
N TYR A 39 87.33 17.19 -4.34
CA TYR A 39 88.38 16.73 -5.24
C TYR A 39 89.61 17.61 -5.08
N TRP A 40 90.79 17.01 -5.15
CA TRP A 40 92.06 17.73 -5.02
C TRP A 40 93.11 17.20 -5.99
N GLU A 41 94.00 18.09 -6.42
CA GLU A 41 95.17 17.78 -7.22
C GLU A 41 96.40 18.48 -6.65
N ALA A 42 97.55 17.82 -6.72
CA ALA A 42 98.83 18.42 -6.41
C ALA A 42 99.80 18.29 -7.57
N TRP A 43 100.53 19.36 -7.83
CA TRP A 43 101.43 19.51 -8.95
C TRP A 43 102.78 20.03 -8.46
N LEU A 44 103.83 19.70 -9.21
CA LEU A 44 105.09 20.42 -9.16
C LEU A 44 105.21 21.31 -10.38
N THR A 45 105.76 22.49 -10.17
CA THR A 45 106.00 23.49 -11.20
C THR A 45 107.49 23.81 -11.24
N ALA A 46 108.06 23.98 -12.42
CA ALA A 46 109.45 24.34 -12.58
C ALA A 46 109.61 25.42 -13.66
N ASN A 47 110.67 26.21 -13.57
CA ASN A 47 111.11 27.03 -14.70
C ASN A 47 111.65 26.09 -15.80
N PRO A 48 111.09 26.10 -17.02
CA PRO A 48 111.57 25.27 -18.13
C PRO A 48 113.06 25.42 -18.44
N ALA A 49 113.65 26.58 -18.14
CA ALA A 49 115.06 26.85 -18.35
C ALA A 49 116.00 26.18 -17.33
N ALA A 50 115.47 25.70 -16.18
CA ALA A 50 116.28 24.99 -15.18
C ALA A 50 116.60 23.57 -15.64
N GLY A 51 115.61 22.80 -16.12
CA GLY A 51 115.82 21.54 -16.85
C GLY A 51 116.44 20.36 -16.10
N TYR A 52 116.69 20.46 -14.77
CA TYR A 52 117.37 19.43 -13.98
C TYR A 52 116.55 18.81 -12.83
N PHE A 53 115.27 19.13 -12.66
CA PHE A 53 114.48 18.58 -11.53
C PHE A 53 113.84 17.23 -11.86
N ASP A 54 114.35 16.17 -11.25
CA ASP A 54 113.75 14.83 -11.22
C ASP A 54 113.93 14.14 -9.86
N ALA A 55 113.12 13.13 -9.59
CA ALA A 55 113.26 12.28 -8.41
C ALA A 55 112.97 10.82 -8.78
N ALA A 56 114.00 9.97 -8.81
CA ALA A 56 113.89 8.58 -9.28
C ALA A 56 113.24 7.61 -8.27
N GLU A 57 113.27 7.89 -6.95
CA GLU A 57 112.75 6.98 -5.91
C GLU A 57 111.76 7.63 -4.91
N GLY A 58 110.87 8.50 -5.39
CA GLY A 58 109.66 8.85 -4.64
C GLY A 58 109.85 9.88 -3.52
N THR A 59 109.29 11.07 -3.73
CA THR A 59 109.29 12.20 -2.80
C THR A 59 108.11 12.11 -1.81
N PRO A 60 108.33 12.22 -0.49
CA PRO A 60 107.27 12.34 0.49
C PRO A 60 106.24 13.42 0.16
N CYS A 61 104.97 13.03 0.12
CA CYS A 61 103.86 13.95 0.06
C CYS A 61 102.72 13.51 0.99
N ASP A 62 102.12 14.47 1.69
CA ASP A 62 100.94 14.24 2.51
C ASP A 62 99.89 15.33 2.31
N LEU A 63 98.63 14.96 2.57
CA LEU A 63 97.49 15.86 2.58
C LEU A 63 96.63 15.58 3.82
N PHE A 64 96.40 16.63 4.61
CA PHE A 64 95.34 16.66 5.60
C PHE A 64 94.17 17.50 5.11
N LEU A 65 92.94 16.98 5.26
CA LEU A 65 91.69 17.73 5.14
C LEU A 65 90.99 17.67 6.50
N GLY A 66 90.79 18.81 7.15
CA GLY A 66 90.39 18.85 8.56
C GLY A 66 91.43 18.17 9.44
N GLN A 67 90.99 17.22 10.25
CA GLN A 67 91.85 16.36 11.08
C GLN A 67 92.24 15.05 10.37
N ASN A 68 91.70 14.77 9.18
CA ASN A 68 91.87 13.50 8.48
C ASN A 68 93.09 13.54 7.55
N GLN A 69 94.01 12.58 7.68
CA GLN A 69 95.08 12.37 6.70
C GLN A 69 94.49 11.63 5.49
N VAL A 70 94.27 12.34 4.39
CA VAL A 70 93.59 11.79 3.19
C VAL A 70 94.57 11.35 2.11
N TYR A 71 95.84 11.76 2.21
CA TYR A 71 96.92 11.30 1.36
C TYR A 71 98.23 11.21 2.15
N ASN A 72 98.96 10.12 1.96
CA ASN A 72 100.29 9.92 2.51
C ASN A 72 101.01 8.88 1.64
N LYS A 73 101.68 9.35 0.58
CA LYS A 73 102.37 8.47 -0.38
C LYS A 73 103.67 9.13 -0.85
N ARG A 74 104.53 8.34 -1.48
CA ARG A 74 105.71 8.83 -2.19
C ARG A 74 105.35 9.07 -3.65
N THR A 75 105.79 10.18 -4.24
CA THR A 75 105.52 10.52 -5.64
C THR A 75 106.78 10.70 -6.46
N VAL A 76 106.75 10.25 -7.71
CA VAL A 76 107.86 10.34 -8.66
C VAL A 76 107.55 11.44 -9.67
N PHE A 77 108.53 12.29 -9.96
CA PHE A 77 108.40 13.34 -10.95
C PHE A 77 109.67 13.48 -11.79
N ASP A 78 109.49 13.91 -13.03
CA ASP A 78 110.56 14.21 -13.97
C ASP A 78 110.18 15.43 -14.80
N LEU A 79 110.70 16.58 -14.38
CA LEU A 79 110.53 17.88 -15.01
C LEU A 79 111.73 18.25 -15.90
N ARG A 80 112.60 17.29 -16.24
CA ARG A 80 113.68 17.51 -17.21
C ARG A 80 113.13 17.70 -18.62
N GLY A 81 113.96 18.28 -19.50
CA GLY A 81 113.61 18.47 -20.91
C GLY A 81 112.62 19.62 -21.18
N GLY A 82 112.58 20.63 -20.31
CA GLY A 82 111.79 21.85 -20.53
C GLY A 82 110.32 21.78 -20.09
N LYS A 83 109.95 20.81 -19.25
CA LYS A 83 108.59 20.73 -18.69
C LYS A 83 108.39 21.79 -17.61
N SER A 84 107.29 22.54 -17.71
CA SER A 84 106.92 23.59 -16.75
C SER A 84 106.14 23.06 -15.54
N GLU A 85 105.44 21.93 -15.67
CA GLU A 85 104.66 21.35 -14.57
C GLU A 85 104.39 19.84 -14.76
N GLN A 86 104.13 19.14 -13.66
CA GLN A 86 103.70 17.75 -13.63
C GLN A 86 102.73 17.53 -12.46
N LYS A 87 101.61 16.82 -12.71
CA LYS A 87 100.72 16.35 -11.65
C LYS A 87 101.39 15.20 -10.91
N ILE A 88 101.49 15.33 -9.60
CA ILE A 88 102.19 14.37 -8.73
C ILE A 88 101.24 13.62 -7.81
N ALA A 89 100.04 14.14 -7.56
CA ALA A 89 99.00 13.44 -6.82
C ALA A 89 97.61 13.99 -7.17
N GLU A 90 96.59 13.14 -7.01
CA GLU A 90 95.19 13.55 -7.06
C GLU A 90 94.35 12.61 -6.19
N GLY A 91 93.17 13.06 -5.82
CA GLY A 91 92.23 12.24 -5.09
C GLY A 91 90.91 12.93 -4.80
N SER A 92 90.09 12.27 -4.01
CA SER A 92 88.85 12.82 -3.49
C SER A 92 88.61 12.38 -2.05
N HIS A 93 87.86 13.18 -1.30
CA HIS A 93 87.46 12.88 0.06
C HIS A 93 86.05 13.43 0.32
N THR A 94 85.20 12.64 0.98
CA THR A 94 83.85 13.08 1.36
C THR A 94 83.91 13.69 2.75
N VAL A 95 83.51 14.95 2.87
CA VAL A 95 83.48 15.70 4.13
C VAL A 95 82.05 15.80 4.63
N SER A 96 81.82 15.53 5.91
CA SER A 96 80.55 15.82 6.57
C SER A 96 80.49 17.31 6.93
N TYR A 97 79.33 17.94 6.77
CA TYR A 97 79.16 19.34 7.25
C TYR A 97 79.37 19.48 8.77
N SER A 98 79.29 18.37 9.53
CA SER A 98 79.66 18.35 10.95
C SER A 98 81.16 18.56 11.21
N GLU A 99 82.03 18.22 10.25
CA GLU A 99 83.48 18.42 10.31
C GLU A 99 83.89 19.87 9.96
N ALA A 100 82.95 20.67 9.43
CA ALA A 100 83.14 22.04 8.99
C ALA A 100 82.04 22.97 9.56
N PRO A 101 81.93 23.13 10.89
CA PRO A 101 80.82 23.83 11.55
C PRO A 101 80.67 25.30 11.14
N ASN A 102 81.75 25.94 10.66
CA ASN A 102 81.75 27.31 10.15
C ASN A 102 81.70 27.38 8.62
N GLY A 103 81.25 26.31 7.96
CA GLY A 103 81.22 26.19 6.49
C GLY A 103 82.59 26.06 5.83
N ASN A 104 83.65 25.80 6.60
CA ASN A 104 85.03 25.76 6.15
C ASN A 104 85.74 24.48 6.57
N ILE A 105 86.53 23.91 5.66
CA ILE A 105 87.46 22.83 5.95
C ILE A 105 88.90 23.32 5.80
N THR A 106 89.76 23.01 6.78
CA THR A 106 91.19 23.29 6.67
C THR A 106 91.85 22.28 5.73
N PHE A 107 92.84 22.70 4.94
CA PHE A 107 93.69 21.79 4.18
C PHE A 107 95.17 22.07 4.44
N SER A 108 96.01 21.03 4.37
CA SER A 108 97.46 21.14 4.48
C SER A 108 98.14 20.10 3.59
N TRP A 109 98.71 20.57 2.48
CA TRP A 109 99.51 19.79 1.54
C TRP A 109 100.99 20.00 1.81
N THR A 110 101.75 18.92 1.96
CA THR A 110 103.22 18.99 2.09
C THR A 110 103.92 18.28 0.94
N PHE A 111 104.97 18.92 0.44
CA PHE A 111 105.97 18.33 -0.42
C PHE A 111 107.33 18.37 0.29
N ASP A 112 107.97 17.22 0.52
CA ASP A 112 109.28 17.15 1.19
C ASP A 112 110.35 16.47 0.32
N GLY A 113 111.02 17.27 -0.50
CA GLY A 113 112.11 16.82 -1.36
C GLY A 113 113.50 16.75 -0.70
N ARG A 114 113.62 16.96 0.63
CA ARG A 114 114.92 17.10 1.31
C ARG A 114 115.82 15.88 1.22
N ALA A 115 115.25 14.69 1.09
CA ALA A 115 116.02 13.45 0.96
C ALA A 115 116.75 13.33 -0.39
N TYR A 116 116.38 14.14 -1.39
CA TYR A 116 116.88 14.03 -2.75
C TYR A 116 117.63 15.28 -3.22
N TRP A 117 117.30 16.44 -2.64
CA TRP A 117 117.89 17.71 -3.03
C TRP A 117 118.42 18.43 -1.79
N ASP A 118 119.73 18.39 -1.57
CA ASP A 118 120.42 19.02 -0.43
C ASP A 118 120.15 20.53 -0.31
N GLN A 119 119.74 21.16 -1.40
CA GLN A 119 119.39 22.58 -1.47
C GLN A 119 118.06 22.88 -0.76
N ILE A 120 117.15 21.90 -0.69
CA ILE A 120 115.89 22.02 0.04
C ILE A 120 116.19 21.89 1.52
N LYS A 121 115.94 22.96 2.30
CA LYS A 121 116.24 22.98 3.75
C LYS A 121 115.03 22.65 4.61
N GLN A 122 113.82 22.72 4.06
CA GLN A 122 112.56 22.46 4.77
C GLN A 122 111.48 21.91 3.82
N PRO A 123 110.50 21.17 4.33
CA PRO A 123 109.31 20.80 3.56
C PRO A 123 108.57 22.06 3.09
N THR A 124 107.97 21.97 1.91
CA THR A 124 107.11 23.05 1.39
C THR A 124 105.67 22.70 1.71
N ILE A 125 105.02 23.55 2.50
CA ILE A 125 103.64 23.35 2.94
C ILE A 125 102.74 24.39 2.28
N ILE A 126 101.64 23.96 1.69
CA ILE A 126 100.52 24.80 1.28
C ILE A 126 99.36 24.49 2.22
N SER A 127 98.88 25.49 2.95
CA SER A 127 97.74 25.32 3.85
C SER A 127 96.79 26.50 3.79
N GLY A 128 95.53 26.26 4.14
CA GLY A 128 94.48 27.28 4.12
C GLY A 128 93.11 26.73 4.52
N ASN A 129 92.10 27.58 4.36
CA ASN A 129 90.69 27.21 4.54
C ASN A 129 90.01 27.15 3.18
N PHE A 130 89.24 26.10 2.94
CA PHE A 130 88.41 25.95 1.77
C PHE A 130 86.92 26.06 2.17
N GLN A 131 86.22 27.03 1.60
CA GLN A 131 84.80 27.27 1.85
C GLN A 131 83.99 26.17 1.15
N LEU A 132 83.15 25.46 1.91
CA LEU A 132 82.22 24.48 1.34
C LEU A 132 81.03 25.20 0.69
N PRO A 133 80.43 24.62 -0.36
CA PRO A 133 79.18 25.14 -0.90
C PRO A 133 78.08 25.16 0.17
N GLU A 134 77.10 26.06 0.05
CA GLU A 134 75.99 26.14 1.00
C GLU A 134 75.07 24.91 0.84
N LEU A 135 74.71 24.28 1.97
CA LEU A 135 73.79 23.15 1.99
C LEU A 135 72.35 23.65 1.82
N THR A 136 71.74 23.39 0.65
CA THR A 136 70.31 23.67 0.46
C THR A 136 69.49 22.54 1.10
N VAL A 137 69.02 22.73 2.33
CA VAL A 137 68.17 21.75 3.05
C VAL A 137 66.70 21.97 2.68
N ASP A 138 65.92 20.89 2.58
CA ASP A 138 64.46 20.97 2.45
C ASP A 138 63.84 21.36 3.80
N TYR A 139 63.44 22.63 3.90
CA TYR A 139 62.81 23.22 5.08
C TYR A 139 61.30 22.94 5.17
N THR A 140 60.76 22.04 4.34
CA THR A 140 59.31 21.88 4.23
C THR A 140 58.78 21.15 5.46
N PRO A 141 57.99 21.80 6.33
CA PRO A 141 57.39 21.13 7.47
C PRO A 141 56.36 20.11 6.97
N THR A 142 56.25 19.01 7.68
CA THR A 142 55.37 17.89 7.33
C THR A 142 54.44 17.54 8.48
N THR A 143 53.41 16.77 8.16
CA THR A 143 52.57 16.09 9.13
C THR A 143 52.73 14.59 8.93
N ASP A 144 52.48 13.78 9.96
CA ASP A 144 52.61 12.33 9.88
C ASP A 144 51.58 11.68 8.93
N LYS A 145 50.44 12.34 8.74
CA LYS A 145 49.36 11.96 7.82
C LYS A 145 48.77 13.18 7.11
N ALA A 146 48.12 12.96 5.96
CA ALA A 146 47.37 13.99 5.27
C ALA A 146 45.89 14.07 5.71
N GLU A 147 45.36 13.00 6.31
CA GLU A 147 43.98 12.91 6.81
C GLU A 147 43.95 12.45 8.28
N TYR A 148 43.07 13.07 9.06
CA TYR A 148 42.86 12.77 10.49
C TYR A 148 41.37 12.64 10.78
N THR A 149 41.03 11.91 11.83
CA THR A 149 39.68 11.98 12.42
C THR A 149 39.65 13.06 13.50
N LEU A 150 38.58 13.84 13.61
CA LEU A 150 38.46 14.83 14.69
C LEU A 150 38.66 14.16 16.07
N GLY A 151 39.50 14.75 16.92
CA GLY A 151 39.93 14.18 18.20
C GLY A 151 41.22 13.36 18.12
N GLU A 152 41.69 13.01 16.92
CA GLU A 152 43.01 12.41 16.70
C GLU A 152 44.13 13.45 16.86
N SER A 153 45.29 13.02 17.35
CA SER A 153 46.47 13.88 17.47
C SER A 153 47.17 14.02 16.12
N VAL A 154 47.41 15.26 15.69
CA VAL A 154 48.24 15.64 14.54
C VAL A 154 49.68 15.80 15.00
N VAL A 155 50.63 15.11 14.35
CA VAL A 155 52.06 15.29 14.62
C VAL A 155 52.66 16.19 13.54
N ILE A 156 53.04 17.40 13.90
CA ILE A 156 53.64 18.38 12.99
C ILE A 156 55.15 18.35 13.20
N THR A 157 55.90 17.98 12.17
CA THR A 157 57.37 17.93 12.18
C THR A 157 57.91 19.11 11.39
N THR A 158 58.81 19.89 11.98
CA THR A 158 59.33 21.13 11.37
C THR A 158 60.39 20.85 10.31
N ASN A 159 61.05 19.69 10.38
CA ASN A 159 62.21 19.33 9.56
C ASN A 159 63.36 20.36 9.66
N ALA A 160 63.55 20.92 10.86
CA ALA A 160 64.60 21.91 11.13
C ALA A 160 66.02 21.36 10.84
N PRO A 161 66.90 22.10 10.14
CA PRO A 161 68.24 21.62 9.81
C PRO A 161 69.19 21.62 11.02
N SER A 162 68.94 22.49 12.00
CA SER A 162 69.70 22.61 13.26
C SER A 162 68.81 23.17 14.38
N ALA A 163 69.30 23.09 15.63
CA ALA A 163 68.60 23.61 16.80
C ALA A 163 68.53 25.14 16.87
N GLU A 164 69.18 25.88 15.96
CA GLU A 164 69.12 27.34 15.88
C GLU A 164 67.78 27.85 15.30
N TYR A 165 67.02 26.96 14.66
CA TYR A 165 65.75 27.28 14.03
C TYR A 165 64.60 26.95 14.98
N THR A 166 63.69 27.91 15.16
CA THR A 166 62.47 27.75 15.95
C THR A 166 61.25 28.03 15.09
N HIS A 167 60.12 27.40 15.37
CA HIS A 167 58.92 27.50 14.54
C HIS A 167 57.73 27.93 15.37
N ASP A 168 57.02 28.95 14.89
CA ASP A 168 55.70 29.32 15.41
C ASP A 168 54.65 28.70 14.51
N ILE A 169 53.81 27.85 15.10
CA ILE A 169 52.83 27.04 14.40
C ILE A 169 51.45 27.56 14.80
N THR A 170 50.66 27.94 13.79
CA THR A 170 49.29 28.42 13.94
C THR A 170 48.36 27.65 12.99
N TYR A 171 47.05 27.72 13.22
CA TYR A 171 46.06 27.18 12.29
C TYR A 171 44.95 28.19 12.02
N LEU A 172 44.33 28.11 10.84
CA LEU A 172 43.22 28.98 10.45
C LEU A 172 41.90 28.44 11.02
N ASN A 173 41.35 29.11 12.03
CA ASN A 173 40.11 28.70 12.71
C ASN A 173 38.84 29.00 11.90
N GLN A 174 37.67 28.56 12.40
CA GLN A 174 36.40 28.80 11.71
C GLN A 174 36.09 30.29 11.48
N GLY A 175 36.55 31.17 12.38
CA GLY A 175 36.44 32.62 12.27
C GLY A 175 37.44 33.26 11.31
N LYS A 176 38.16 32.45 10.52
CA LYS A 176 39.20 32.90 9.56
C LYS A 176 40.32 33.70 10.21
N THR A 177 40.62 33.40 11.47
CA THR A 177 41.72 34.00 12.24
C THR A 177 42.78 32.95 12.52
N GLN A 178 44.05 33.33 12.44
CA GLN A 178 45.16 32.45 12.82
C GLN A 178 45.18 32.30 14.34
N THR A 179 45.14 31.05 14.80
CA THR A 179 45.14 30.67 16.23
C THR A 179 46.40 29.88 16.53
N ASP A 180 47.06 30.20 17.64
CA ASP A 180 48.32 29.57 18.04
C ASP A 180 48.12 28.08 18.38
N ILE A 181 48.92 27.20 17.78
CA ILE A 181 49.12 25.81 18.25
C ILE A 181 50.24 25.82 19.28
N GLN A 182 51.43 26.24 18.87
CA GLN A 182 52.61 26.33 19.74
C GLN A 182 53.66 27.25 19.11
N LYS A 183 54.39 27.99 19.95
CA LYS A 183 55.52 28.86 19.55
C LYS A 183 56.85 28.24 19.96
N GLY A 184 57.91 28.57 19.23
CA GLY A 184 59.27 28.16 19.57
C GLY A 184 59.58 26.67 19.37
N VAL A 185 58.88 25.97 18.45
CA VAL A 185 59.05 24.53 18.22
C VAL A 185 60.36 24.24 17.47
N THR A 186 61.19 23.32 17.99
CA THR A 186 62.51 22.99 17.42
C THR A 186 62.50 21.70 16.58
N ASP A 187 61.75 20.67 16.98
CA ASP A 187 61.64 19.40 16.23
C ASP A 187 60.19 19.12 15.80
N ARG A 188 59.31 18.83 16.77
CA ARG A 188 57.92 18.46 16.51
C ARG A 188 56.96 18.95 17.59
N VAL A 189 55.68 19.02 17.23
CA VAL A 189 54.57 19.22 18.17
C VAL A 189 53.48 18.18 17.93
N GLN A 190 52.81 17.78 19.01
CA GLN A 190 51.57 17.00 18.96
C GLN A 190 50.41 17.91 19.35
N TRP A 191 49.37 17.93 18.53
CA TRP A 191 48.24 18.82 18.70
C TRP A 191 46.94 18.17 18.23
N THR A 192 45.85 18.40 18.95
CA THR A 192 44.51 17.92 18.58
C THR A 192 43.65 19.08 18.09
N VAL A 193 42.97 18.88 16.97
CA VAL A 193 42.05 19.87 16.39
C VAL A 193 40.89 20.12 17.37
N PRO A 194 40.61 21.39 17.76
CA PRO A 194 39.48 21.72 18.62
C PRO A 194 38.13 21.31 18.04
N GLU A 195 37.20 20.90 18.90
CA GLU A 195 35.88 20.40 18.50
C GLU A 195 35.02 21.48 17.77
N ASP A 196 35.15 22.74 18.16
CA ASP A 196 34.41 23.86 17.56
C ASP A 196 34.74 24.07 16.07
N GLU A 197 35.85 23.53 15.57
CA GLU A 197 36.22 23.62 14.16
C GLU A 197 35.27 22.82 13.23
N VAL A 198 34.40 21.96 13.79
CA VAL A 198 33.32 21.29 13.05
C VAL A 198 32.38 22.30 12.38
N LEU A 199 32.28 23.52 12.89
CA LEU A 199 31.51 24.61 12.28
C LEU A 199 31.97 24.96 10.85
N GLN A 200 33.19 24.56 10.45
CA GLN A 200 33.68 24.72 9.08
C GLN A 200 33.03 23.75 8.08
N ALA A 201 32.28 22.75 8.54
CA ALA A 201 31.64 21.71 7.73
C ALA A 201 30.11 21.61 7.97
N PRO A 202 29.33 22.64 7.64
CA PRO A 202 27.88 22.64 7.86
C PRO A 202 27.12 21.64 6.97
N THR A 203 27.68 21.25 5.82
CA THR A 203 27.06 20.39 4.81
C THR A 203 27.93 19.20 4.38
N THR A 204 29.14 19.09 4.92
CA THR A 204 30.10 18.02 4.62
C THR A 204 30.43 17.23 5.88
N THR A 205 30.94 16.01 5.71
CA THR A 205 31.42 15.17 6.84
C THR A 205 32.92 15.33 7.11
N PHE A 206 33.53 16.36 6.52
CA PHE A 206 34.94 16.70 6.68
C PHE A 206 35.14 18.19 6.41
N PHE A 207 36.26 18.74 6.88
CA PHE A 207 36.76 20.05 6.49
C PHE A 207 38.26 19.97 6.24
N ASN A 208 38.78 20.96 5.49
CA ASN A 208 40.21 21.15 5.32
C ASN A 208 40.69 22.21 6.30
N LEU A 209 41.74 21.90 7.04
CA LEU A 209 42.36 22.81 7.98
C LEU A 209 43.74 23.21 7.49
N THR A 210 44.00 24.52 7.43
CA THR A 210 45.31 25.05 7.04
C THR A 210 46.12 25.38 8.29
N ILE A 211 47.25 24.70 8.43
CA ILE A 211 48.28 24.92 9.43
C ILE A 211 49.37 25.79 8.79
N LYS A 212 49.70 26.91 9.42
CA LYS A 212 50.80 27.80 9.04
C LYS A 212 51.98 27.54 9.97
N VAL A 213 53.16 27.42 9.38
CA VAL A 213 54.43 27.24 10.09
C VAL A 213 55.35 28.38 9.68
N ASP A 214 55.65 29.27 10.63
CA ASP A 214 56.61 30.37 10.46
C ASP A 214 57.93 29.96 11.12
N ALA A 215 58.96 29.74 10.30
CA ALA A 215 60.29 29.43 10.79
C ALA A 215 61.07 30.70 11.10
N LYS A 216 61.76 30.68 12.23
CA LYS A 216 62.50 31.80 12.78
C LYS A 216 63.95 31.43 13.04
N LYS A 217 64.83 32.36 12.70
CA LYS A 217 66.23 32.39 13.12
C LYS A 217 66.53 33.78 13.66
N ASP A 218 67.21 33.86 14.81
CA ASP A 218 67.52 35.13 15.50
C ASP A 218 66.28 36.02 15.74
N GLY A 219 65.13 35.39 16.01
CA GLY A 219 63.86 36.07 16.27
C GLY A 219 63.14 36.63 15.02
N LYS A 220 63.71 36.50 13.82
CA LYS A 220 63.09 36.96 12.56
C LYS A 220 62.51 35.79 11.79
N VAL A 221 61.33 35.97 11.19
CA VAL A 221 60.74 34.98 10.28
C VAL A 221 61.55 34.94 9.00
N ILE A 222 62.13 33.78 8.69
CA ILE A 222 62.97 33.57 7.51
C ILE A 222 62.20 32.87 6.38
N PHE A 223 61.18 32.07 6.71
CA PHE A 223 60.25 31.49 5.75
C PHE A 223 58.93 31.12 6.41
N SER A 224 57.86 31.04 5.61
CA SER A 224 56.52 30.60 6.01
C SER A 224 56.02 29.51 5.07
N LYS A 225 55.43 28.46 5.61
CA LYS A 225 54.79 27.39 4.84
C LYS A 225 53.39 27.09 5.37
N ASN A 226 52.50 26.72 4.46
CA ASN A 226 51.16 26.26 4.79
C ASN A 226 51.06 24.77 4.49
N ILE A 227 50.56 24.00 5.44
CA ILE A 227 50.19 22.60 5.30
C ILE A 227 48.67 22.53 5.39
N THR A 228 48.02 21.84 4.46
CA THR A 228 46.58 21.59 4.55
C THR A 228 46.37 20.13 4.91
N VAL A 229 45.64 19.89 5.99
CA VAL A 229 45.22 18.55 6.42
C VAL A 229 43.70 18.43 6.26
N LYS A 230 43.21 17.23 5.94
CA LYS A 230 41.78 16.93 5.91
C LYS A 230 41.36 16.33 7.26
N VAL A 231 40.34 16.89 7.88
CA VAL A 231 39.79 16.42 9.16
C VAL A 231 38.41 15.83 8.91
N ASN A 232 38.30 14.52 9.07
CA ASN A 232 37.05 13.77 8.95
C ASN A 232 36.28 13.84 10.27
N ILE A 233 35.00 14.19 10.21
CA ILE A 233 34.12 14.24 11.38
C ILE A 233 33.68 12.81 11.73
N PRO A 234 33.82 12.33 12.98
CA PRO A 234 33.40 11.01 13.37
C PRO A 234 31.89 10.79 13.22
N GLU A 235 31.47 9.53 13.08
CA GLU A 235 30.05 9.15 12.96
C GLU A 235 29.23 9.43 14.23
N THR A 236 29.90 9.61 15.37
CA THR A 236 29.26 10.02 16.64
C THR A 236 28.61 11.41 16.56
N TYR A 237 28.96 12.24 15.58
CA TYR A 237 28.38 13.57 15.33
C TYR A 237 27.12 13.54 14.46
N LYS A 238 26.47 12.39 14.28
CA LYS A 238 25.16 12.30 13.62
C LYS A 238 24.05 12.92 14.49
N PRO A 239 22.91 13.31 13.90
CA PRO A 239 21.79 13.83 14.67
C PRO A 239 21.28 12.80 15.69
N VAL A 240 20.67 13.28 16.78
CA VAL A 240 20.02 12.44 17.80
C VAL A 240 18.59 12.94 18.01
N VAL A 241 17.61 12.09 17.67
CA VAL A 241 16.21 12.30 18.04
C VAL A 241 16.03 11.83 19.48
N GLN A 242 15.42 12.62 20.36
CA GLN A 242 15.33 12.28 21.79
C GLN A 242 14.08 11.45 22.13
N GLY A 243 13.05 11.54 21.32
CA GLY A 243 11.81 10.78 21.48
C GLY A 243 10.93 10.86 20.23
N VAL A 244 9.85 10.10 20.23
CA VAL A 244 8.80 10.16 19.21
C VAL A 244 7.44 10.13 19.89
N SER A 245 6.56 11.01 19.44
CA SER A 245 5.13 10.96 19.77
C SER A 245 4.35 10.48 18.56
N VAL A 246 3.27 9.76 18.82
CA VAL A 246 2.34 9.29 17.79
C VAL A 246 0.94 9.70 18.22
N MET A 247 0.16 10.25 17.28
CA MET A 247 -1.20 10.72 17.54
C MET A 247 -2.19 10.26 16.48
N GLU A 248 -3.42 10.07 16.93
CA GLU A 248 -4.59 9.85 16.07
C GLU A 248 -5.15 11.21 15.63
N THR A 249 -5.30 11.41 14.32
CA THR A 249 -5.86 12.64 13.74
C THR A 249 -7.27 12.47 13.19
N ASN A 250 -7.78 11.24 13.08
CA ASN A 250 -9.20 10.97 12.84
C ASN A 250 -10.00 11.23 14.13
N GLU A 251 -10.76 12.33 14.16
CA GLU A 251 -11.50 12.75 15.36
C GLU A 251 -12.50 11.70 15.87
N LYS A 252 -13.17 10.96 14.98
CA LYS A 252 -14.11 9.90 15.40
C LYS A 252 -13.40 8.78 16.15
N VAL A 253 -12.27 8.31 15.60
CA VAL A 253 -11.46 7.25 16.23
C VAL A 253 -10.82 7.78 17.52
N LYS A 254 -10.28 9.00 17.48
CA LYS A 254 -9.66 9.67 18.63
C LYS A 254 -10.62 9.76 19.82
N ASN A 255 -11.86 10.18 19.58
CA ASN A 255 -12.89 10.32 20.60
C ASN A 255 -13.40 8.96 21.10
N LEU A 256 -13.53 7.96 20.21
CA LEU A 256 -13.95 6.62 20.59
C LEU A 256 -12.93 5.93 21.50
N LEU A 257 -11.64 6.08 21.21
CA LEU A 257 -10.55 5.38 21.89
C LEU A 257 -9.80 6.22 22.93
N ASN A 258 -10.17 7.49 23.12
CA ASN A 258 -9.45 8.44 23.98
C ASN A 258 -7.93 8.45 23.73
N SER A 259 -7.54 8.40 22.44
CA SER A 259 -6.13 8.35 22.00
C SER A 259 -5.29 7.17 22.54
N LYS A 260 -5.93 6.06 22.97
CA LYS A 260 -5.22 4.88 23.49
C LYS A 260 -4.88 3.81 22.45
N GLY A 261 -5.37 3.94 21.22
CA GLY A 261 -5.14 2.96 20.16
C GLY A 261 -5.58 3.45 18.80
N TYR A 262 -5.45 2.57 17.81
CA TYR A 262 -5.71 2.84 16.40
C TYR A 262 -6.57 1.75 15.79
N LEU A 263 -7.31 2.05 14.73
CA LEU A 263 -8.21 1.16 14.01
C LEU A 263 -7.75 1.00 12.56
N ARG A 264 -7.73 -0.26 12.11
CA ARG A 264 -7.52 -0.61 10.71
C ARG A 264 -8.43 0.21 9.81
N GLY A 265 -7.86 0.74 8.72
CA GLY A 265 -8.57 1.39 7.62
C GLY A 265 -9.21 2.74 7.96
N LEU A 266 -9.29 3.12 9.24
CA LEU A 266 -9.89 4.38 9.68
C LEU A 266 -8.90 5.35 10.32
N SER A 267 -7.90 4.84 11.07
CA SER A 267 -6.93 5.68 11.76
C SER A 267 -6.06 6.46 10.79
N LEU A 268 -5.86 7.74 11.12
CA LEU A 268 -4.95 8.65 10.44
C LEU A 268 -3.81 8.98 11.40
N ILE A 269 -2.72 8.23 11.28
CA ILE A 269 -1.62 8.20 12.25
C ILE A 269 -0.57 9.23 11.87
N ARG A 270 -0.29 10.16 12.78
CA ARG A 270 0.85 11.07 12.65
C ARG A 270 1.90 10.78 13.71
N ALA A 271 3.13 10.54 13.28
CA ALA A 271 4.30 10.53 14.15
C ALA A 271 5.02 11.87 14.06
N PHE A 272 5.69 12.28 15.14
CA PHE A 272 6.57 13.43 15.12
C PHE A 272 7.69 13.28 16.18
N PRO A 273 8.91 13.74 15.87
CA PRO A 273 10.04 13.68 16.79
C PRO A 273 9.83 14.64 17.98
N LEU A 274 10.29 14.22 19.15
CA LEU A 274 10.33 15.03 20.37
C LEU A 274 11.79 15.39 20.64
N GLY A 275 12.17 16.62 20.30
CA GLY A 275 13.54 17.12 20.48
C GLY A 275 14.54 16.53 19.50
N ILE A 276 15.51 17.36 19.11
CA ILE A 276 16.62 16.96 18.26
C ILE A 276 17.91 17.61 18.75
N MET A 277 18.96 16.82 18.88
CA MET A 277 20.32 17.29 19.10
C MET A 277 21.10 17.15 17.79
N LEU A 278 21.83 18.20 17.45
CA LEU A 278 22.63 18.29 16.24
C LEU A 278 24.08 18.59 16.60
N ALA A 279 25.00 18.18 15.75
CA ALA A 279 26.36 18.69 15.82
C ALA A 279 26.38 20.21 15.57
N PRO A 280 27.35 20.94 16.13
CA PRO A 280 27.53 22.36 15.85
C PRO A 280 27.54 22.65 14.35
N GLY A 281 26.74 23.63 13.92
CA GLY A 281 26.67 24.08 12.51
C GLY A 281 25.83 23.21 11.58
N ALA A 282 25.35 22.04 12.03
CA ALA A 282 24.44 21.20 11.27
C ALA A 282 22.98 21.64 11.44
N GLY A 283 22.18 21.48 10.39
CA GLY A 283 20.72 21.67 10.42
C GLY A 283 19.98 20.35 10.12
N VAL A 284 18.67 20.30 10.35
CA VAL A 284 17.83 19.18 9.90
C VAL A 284 17.39 19.43 8.47
N VAL A 285 17.51 18.41 7.61
CA VAL A 285 16.98 18.43 6.24
C VAL A 285 15.61 17.75 6.18
N SER A 286 15.48 16.59 6.80
CA SER A 286 14.23 15.84 6.80
C SER A 286 14.17 14.85 7.95
N PHE A 287 12.97 14.35 8.19
CA PHE A 287 12.69 13.20 9.03
C PHE A 287 12.16 12.06 8.16
N VAL A 288 12.47 10.85 8.59
CA VAL A 288 11.94 9.62 8.00
C VAL A 288 11.29 8.80 9.10
N ALA A 289 10.13 8.23 8.81
CA ALA A 289 9.48 7.25 9.67
C ALA A 289 9.16 5.99 8.88
N ARG A 290 9.18 4.85 9.58
CA ARG A 290 8.72 3.57 9.02
C ARG A 290 8.11 2.70 10.11
N ILE A 291 7.41 1.65 9.68
CA ILE A 291 6.99 0.57 10.58
C ILE A 291 8.08 -0.50 10.57
N LYS A 292 8.63 -0.86 11.73
CA LYS A 292 9.73 -1.82 11.85
C LYS A 292 9.38 -3.18 11.23
N GLU A 293 8.17 -3.64 11.49
CA GLU A 293 7.66 -4.94 11.02
C GLU A 293 7.17 -4.89 9.56
N LYS A 294 6.99 -3.69 8.99
CA LYS A 294 6.49 -3.41 7.64
C LYS A 294 7.23 -2.22 7.02
N PRO A 295 8.55 -2.34 6.77
CA PRO A 295 9.39 -1.21 6.39
C PRO A 295 9.02 -0.59 5.04
N GLU A 296 8.24 -1.30 4.20
CA GLU A 296 7.63 -0.78 2.98
C GLU A 296 6.62 0.36 3.24
N ILE A 297 6.09 0.44 4.46
CA ILE A 297 5.25 1.56 4.91
C ILE A 297 6.17 2.59 5.56
N SER A 298 6.66 3.51 4.75
CA SER A 298 7.55 4.60 5.15
C SER A 298 7.04 5.95 4.68
N VAL A 299 7.35 7.00 5.45
CA VAL A 299 6.99 8.38 5.13
C VAL A 299 8.16 9.30 5.45
N THR A 300 8.24 10.41 4.73
CA THR A 300 9.25 11.46 4.95
C THR A 300 8.57 12.81 5.11
N SER A 301 9.19 13.71 5.86
CA SER A 301 8.69 15.07 6.07
C SER A 301 9.85 16.02 6.37
N THR A 302 9.73 17.28 5.96
CA THR A 302 10.70 18.35 6.27
C THR A 302 10.33 19.12 7.55
N ASP A 303 9.08 19.07 7.98
CA ASP A 303 8.53 19.81 9.14
C ASP A 303 8.36 18.94 10.40
N GLY A 304 8.70 17.65 10.32
CA GLY A 304 8.55 16.67 11.39
C GLY A 304 7.17 16.02 11.48
N ASN A 305 6.18 16.46 10.69
CA ASN A 305 4.84 15.86 10.65
C ASN A 305 4.80 14.62 9.74
N LEU A 306 5.11 13.45 10.29
CA LEU A 306 5.19 12.18 9.57
C LEU A 306 3.81 11.51 9.53
N ASN A 307 3.02 11.82 8.50
CA ASN A 307 1.66 11.30 8.31
C ASN A 307 1.68 9.97 7.57
N PHE A 308 1.35 8.89 8.27
CA PHE A 308 1.24 7.56 7.68
C PHE A 308 -0.05 7.39 6.86
N PRO A 309 -0.03 6.56 5.79
CA PRO A 309 -1.26 6.10 5.16
C PRO A 309 -2.10 5.26 6.13
N ALA A 310 -3.38 5.10 5.85
CA ALA A 310 -4.26 4.25 6.65
C ALA A 310 -3.73 2.81 6.69
N PHE A 311 -3.63 2.25 7.89
CA PHE A 311 -3.13 0.89 8.07
C PHE A 311 -4.19 -0.13 7.70
N ASN A 312 -3.92 -0.97 6.70
CA ASN A 312 -4.86 -2.02 6.28
C ASN A 312 -4.64 -3.37 7.01
N PHE A 313 -4.15 -3.30 8.25
CA PHE A 313 -3.87 -4.44 9.13
C PHE A 313 -4.27 -4.06 10.57
N PRO A 314 -4.45 -5.03 11.49
CA PRO A 314 -4.37 -6.48 11.29
C PRO A 314 -5.59 -7.07 10.55
N ASP A 315 -5.52 -8.36 10.19
CA ASP A 315 -6.67 -9.08 9.61
C ASP A 315 -7.69 -9.59 10.62
N LYS A 316 -7.34 -9.58 11.91
CA LYS A 316 -8.21 -9.96 13.03
C LYS A 316 -7.60 -9.47 14.35
N GLY A 317 -8.43 -9.35 15.38
CA GLY A 317 -7.99 -9.04 16.74
C GLY A 317 -7.22 -7.72 16.84
N ASN A 318 -6.10 -7.70 17.55
CA ASN A 318 -5.20 -6.56 17.64
C ASN A 318 -3.78 -6.96 17.19
N GLN A 319 -3.00 -5.97 16.78
CA GLN A 319 -1.60 -6.14 16.44
C GLN A 319 -0.81 -4.95 16.95
N GLN A 320 0.25 -5.26 17.68
CA GLN A 320 1.24 -4.29 18.09
C GLN A 320 2.24 -4.05 16.95
N VAL A 321 2.55 -2.78 16.67
CA VAL A 321 3.55 -2.38 15.67
C VAL A 321 4.46 -1.30 16.21
N THR A 322 5.69 -1.24 15.69
CA THR A 322 6.72 -0.32 16.15
C THR A 322 6.99 0.75 15.10
N ILE A 323 6.65 2.00 15.40
CA ILE A 323 7.01 3.15 14.59
C ILE A 323 8.45 3.54 14.91
N GLN A 324 9.30 3.56 13.88
CA GLN A 324 10.67 4.05 13.97
C GLN A 324 10.75 5.42 13.32
N VAL A 325 11.38 6.39 13.98
CA VAL A 325 11.64 7.73 13.43
C VAL A 325 13.13 8.04 13.50
N ALA A 326 13.66 8.64 12.44
CA ALA A 326 15.02 9.15 12.38
C ALA A 326 15.06 10.53 11.71
N ALA A 327 16.08 11.30 12.03
CA ALA A 327 16.36 12.59 11.40
C ALA A 327 17.55 12.51 10.46
N ILE A 328 17.52 13.29 9.39
CA ILE A 328 18.61 13.44 8.43
C ILE A 328 19.09 14.88 8.50
N ASP A 329 20.39 15.08 8.72
CA ASP A 329 20.99 16.41 8.82
C ASP A 329 21.47 16.96 7.47
N THR A 330 21.95 18.21 7.46
CA THR A 330 22.50 18.92 6.30
C THR A 330 23.73 18.27 5.67
N ARG A 331 24.33 17.27 6.32
CA ARG A 331 25.48 16.50 5.85
C ARG A 331 25.07 15.13 5.31
N GLY A 332 23.77 14.83 5.31
CA GLY A 332 23.21 13.55 4.87
C GLY A 332 23.33 12.43 5.91
N ARG A 333 23.68 12.74 7.15
CA ARG A 333 23.78 11.73 8.22
C ARG A 333 22.42 11.46 8.83
N GLN A 334 22.11 10.19 9.01
CA GLN A 334 20.89 9.76 9.67
C GLN A 334 21.15 9.48 11.16
N SER A 335 20.21 9.88 12.01
CA SER A 335 20.20 9.45 13.41
C SER A 335 19.95 7.95 13.53
N GLU A 336 20.23 7.40 14.71
CA GLU A 336 19.65 6.12 15.08
C GLU A 336 18.12 6.19 15.08
N TRP A 337 17.49 5.03 14.88
CA TRP A 337 16.05 4.90 14.94
C TRP A 337 15.57 5.02 16.38
N VAL A 338 14.65 5.96 16.63
CA VAL A 338 13.90 6.04 17.89
C VAL A 338 12.56 5.36 17.70
N GLU A 339 12.21 4.48 18.64
CA GLU A 339 11.06 3.59 18.51
C GLU A 339 9.89 4.03 19.39
N ARG A 340 8.66 3.92 18.87
CA ARG A 340 7.42 3.99 19.64
C ARG A 340 6.48 2.89 19.21
N THR A 341 6.07 2.08 20.16
CA THR A 341 5.11 1.01 19.94
C THR A 341 3.68 1.52 20.06
N ILE A 342 2.82 1.06 19.16
CA ILE A 342 1.38 1.36 19.14
C ILE A 342 0.58 0.07 18.91
N ASN A 343 -0.69 0.08 19.33
CA ASN A 343 -1.63 -1.02 19.12
C ASN A 343 -2.66 -0.65 18.06
N VAL A 344 -2.77 -1.47 17.01
CA VAL A 344 -3.73 -1.32 15.92
C VAL A 344 -4.74 -2.45 16.02
N MET A 345 -6.02 -2.12 16.14
CA MET A 345 -7.10 -3.09 16.25
C MET A 345 -7.76 -3.30 14.89
N TYR A 346 -8.21 -4.52 14.66
CA TYR A 346 -9.05 -4.87 13.53
C TYR A 346 -10.36 -4.11 13.62
N TYR A 347 -10.77 -3.52 12.50
CA TYR A 347 -12.06 -2.92 12.32
C TYR A 347 -12.50 -3.11 10.88
N GLN A 348 -13.79 -3.40 10.72
CA GLN A 348 -14.49 -3.37 9.45
C GLN A 348 -15.86 -2.75 9.70
N ALA A 349 -16.38 -2.01 8.71
CA ALA A 349 -17.74 -1.47 8.79
C ALA A 349 -18.75 -2.59 9.06
N PRO A 350 -19.87 -2.29 9.74
CA PRO A 350 -20.91 -3.27 10.03
C PRO A 350 -21.36 -4.05 8.79
N SER A 351 -21.67 -5.34 8.97
CA SER A 351 -22.10 -6.23 7.90
C SER A 351 -23.50 -6.77 8.16
N ILE A 352 -24.39 -6.60 7.19
CA ILE A 352 -25.71 -7.21 7.17
C ILE A 352 -25.65 -8.44 6.26
N GLY A 353 -25.87 -9.62 6.84
CA GLY A 353 -25.98 -10.88 6.11
C GLY A 353 -27.41 -11.15 5.63
N ALA A 354 -27.71 -12.42 5.34
CA ALA A 354 -29.04 -12.83 4.90
C ALA A 354 -30.12 -12.47 5.95
N MET A 355 -31.14 -11.76 5.50
CA MET A 355 -32.35 -11.42 6.23
C MET A 355 -33.53 -12.11 5.58
N THR A 356 -34.11 -13.12 6.23
CA THR A 356 -35.15 -13.97 5.63
C THR A 356 -36.44 -13.87 6.43
N PRO A 357 -37.54 -13.39 5.83
CA PRO A 357 -38.84 -13.38 6.49
C PRO A 357 -39.48 -14.76 6.44
N ILE A 358 -40.03 -15.19 7.58
CA ILE A 358 -40.81 -16.41 7.76
C ILE A 358 -42.20 -15.95 8.22
N ARG A 359 -43.19 -16.11 7.34
CA ARG A 359 -44.58 -15.70 7.60
C ARG A 359 -45.40 -16.90 8.08
N THR A 360 -46.25 -16.66 9.09
CA THR A 360 -47.29 -17.59 9.54
C THR A 360 -48.53 -16.78 9.93
N GLY A 361 -49.54 -16.78 9.06
CA GLY A 361 -50.67 -15.86 9.20
C GLY A 361 -50.23 -14.39 9.17
N GLU A 362 -50.62 -13.67 10.21
CA GLU A 362 -50.32 -12.24 10.38
C GLU A 362 -48.97 -11.97 11.07
N ARG A 363 -48.30 -13.02 11.54
CA ARG A 363 -47.01 -12.92 12.23
C ARG A 363 -45.86 -13.14 11.24
N VAL A 364 -44.84 -12.29 11.33
CA VAL A 364 -43.61 -12.41 10.55
C VAL A 364 -42.41 -12.48 11.48
N VAL A 365 -41.65 -13.57 11.40
CA VAL A 365 -40.37 -13.76 12.07
C VAL A 365 -39.26 -13.52 11.06
N ILE A 366 -38.26 -12.73 11.41
CA ILE A 366 -37.07 -12.55 10.59
C ILE A 366 -35.97 -13.45 11.13
N LYS A 367 -35.42 -14.30 10.26
CA LYS A 367 -34.14 -14.97 10.46
C LYS A 367 -33.03 -14.02 10.02
N ARG A 368 -32.18 -13.63 10.97
CA ARG A 368 -31.26 -12.49 10.87
C ARG A 368 -29.81 -12.94 10.98
N ASN A 369 -28.96 -12.39 10.12
CA ASN A 369 -27.51 -12.53 10.19
C ASN A 369 -26.84 -11.16 10.13
N TRP A 370 -25.98 -10.85 11.10
CA TRP A 370 -25.22 -9.59 11.11
C TRP A 370 -23.94 -9.69 11.94
N SER A 371 -23.02 -8.78 11.69
CA SER A 371 -21.80 -8.62 12.49
C SER A 371 -21.32 -7.17 12.54
N VAL A 372 -20.77 -6.79 13.68
CA VAL A 372 -20.09 -5.53 13.98
C VAL A 372 -18.74 -5.89 14.58
N SER A 373 -17.68 -5.21 14.15
CA SER A 373 -16.34 -5.42 14.70
C SER A 373 -16.31 -5.01 16.18
N SER A 374 -15.81 -5.92 17.02
CA SER A 374 -15.47 -5.61 18.42
C SER A 374 -14.27 -4.67 18.48
N ILE A 375 -14.32 -3.68 19.37
CA ILE A 375 -13.25 -2.71 19.62
C ILE A 375 -12.93 -2.73 21.12
N ALA A 376 -12.19 -3.76 21.53
CA ALA A 376 -11.87 -4.06 22.92
C ALA A 376 -10.34 -4.15 23.11
N LEU A 377 -9.73 -3.04 23.51
CA LEU A 377 -8.26 -2.91 23.60
C LEU A 377 -7.65 -3.78 24.71
N ASP A 378 -8.30 -3.81 25.88
CA ASP A 378 -7.80 -4.40 27.13
C ASP A 378 -8.65 -5.63 27.54
N GLY A 379 -9.21 -6.35 26.56
CA GLY A 379 -10.08 -7.50 26.78
C GLY A 379 -11.58 -7.15 26.79
N PRO A 380 -12.49 -8.13 27.01
CA PRO A 380 -13.93 -7.99 26.76
C PRO A 380 -14.60 -6.81 27.48
N ASP A 381 -14.18 -6.51 28.72
CA ASP A 381 -14.76 -5.42 29.53
C ASP A 381 -14.38 -4.02 29.03
N SER A 382 -13.46 -3.93 28.07
CA SER A 382 -13.00 -2.67 27.47
C SER A 382 -13.72 -2.30 26.18
N GLU A 383 -14.74 -3.06 25.76
CA GLU A 383 -15.49 -2.84 24.52
C GLU A 383 -15.97 -1.38 24.40
N LYS A 384 -15.57 -0.74 23.30
CA LYS A 384 -15.91 0.65 22.99
C LYS A 384 -16.95 0.77 21.89
N ASN A 385 -17.10 -0.23 21.03
CA ASN A 385 -18.09 -0.23 19.98
C ASN A 385 -19.49 -0.62 20.52
N THR A 386 -20.50 -0.39 19.71
CA THR A 386 -21.89 -0.78 19.98
C THR A 386 -22.53 -1.28 18.70
N ALA A 387 -23.60 -2.06 18.80
CA ALA A 387 -24.42 -2.39 17.65
C ALA A 387 -25.86 -1.93 17.88
N LYS A 388 -26.49 -1.41 16.83
CA LYS A 388 -27.92 -1.09 16.80
C LYS A 388 -28.51 -1.60 15.48
N LEU A 389 -29.12 -2.78 15.53
CA LEU A 389 -29.89 -3.37 14.43
C LEU A 389 -31.34 -2.89 14.54
N SER A 390 -31.82 -2.16 13.52
CA SER A 390 -33.15 -1.55 13.45
C SER A 390 -33.91 -1.99 12.21
N PHE A 391 -35.22 -2.24 12.35
CA PHE A 391 -36.10 -2.65 11.27
C PHE A 391 -37.07 -1.54 10.84
N PHE A 392 -37.36 -1.48 9.55
CA PHE A 392 -38.38 -0.61 8.99
C PHE A 392 -39.27 -1.43 8.06
N VAL A 393 -40.58 -1.23 8.14
CA VAL A 393 -41.57 -2.01 7.39
C VAL A 393 -42.51 -1.05 6.66
N ARG A 394 -42.98 -1.45 5.48
CA ARG A 394 -44.02 -0.74 4.74
C ARG A 394 -44.91 -1.71 3.95
N PRO A 395 -46.18 -1.34 3.67
CA PRO A 395 -46.94 -1.93 2.58
C PRO A 395 -46.25 -1.66 1.24
N GLN A 396 -46.51 -2.48 0.21
CA GLN A 396 -45.97 -2.25 -1.13
C GLN A 396 -46.29 -0.83 -1.62
N GLY A 397 -45.27 -0.05 -1.98
CA GLY A 397 -45.44 1.32 -2.47
C GLY A 397 -45.85 2.35 -1.40
N GLY A 398 -45.89 1.97 -0.13
CA GLY A 398 -46.14 2.88 1.00
C GLY A 398 -44.87 3.55 1.55
N GLU A 399 -45.05 4.32 2.62
CA GLU A 399 -43.96 4.97 3.37
C GLU A 399 -43.33 4.02 4.40
N TRP A 400 -42.03 4.20 4.64
CA TRP A 400 -41.29 3.43 5.64
C TRP A 400 -41.68 3.85 7.06
N ALA A 401 -42.12 2.90 7.88
CA ALA A 401 -42.29 3.09 9.31
C ALA A 401 -41.25 2.27 10.08
N GLU A 402 -40.72 2.84 11.16
CA GLU A 402 -39.85 2.08 12.08
C GLU A 402 -40.66 0.95 12.74
N ASN A 403 -40.08 -0.24 12.80
CA ASN A 403 -40.61 -1.38 13.51
C ASN A 403 -39.70 -1.67 14.71
N THR A 404 -40.27 -1.63 15.91
CA THR A 404 -39.55 -1.86 17.17
C THR A 404 -39.27 -3.34 17.44
N GLY A 405 -39.94 -4.24 16.71
CA GLY A 405 -39.70 -5.67 16.74
C GLY A 405 -38.47 -6.07 15.95
N ALA A 406 -37.95 -7.26 16.25
CA ALA A 406 -36.76 -7.83 15.64
C ALA A 406 -35.47 -6.98 15.76
N ASN A 407 -35.45 -5.92 16.55
CA ASN A 407 -34.25 -5.15 16.84
C ASN A 407 -33.25 -5.95 17.68
N ALA A 408 -31.97 -5.54 17.66
CA ALA A 408 -30.93 -6.15 18.48
C ALA A 408 -29.78 -5.17 18.77
N THR A 409 -29.11 -5.37 19.91
CA THR A 409 -27.92 -4.61 20.32
C THR A 409 -26.66 -5.44 20.44
N ALA A 410 -26.76 -6.76 20.26
CA ALA A 410 -25.60 -7.64 20.23
C ALA A 410 -24.73 -7.34 19.00
N LEU A 411 -23.40 -7.39 19.17
CA LEU A 411 -22.44 -7.12 18.09
C LEU A 411 -22.58 -8.08 16.91
N SER A 412 -23.12 -9.27 17.13
CA SER A 412 -23.40 -10.21 16.05
C SER A 412 -24.63 -11.06 16.34
N GLY A 413 -25.17 -11.62 15.27
CA GLY A 413 -26.19 -12.65 15.32
C GLY A 413 -26.05 -13.55 14.11
N LYS A 414 -26.14 -14.86 14.35
CA LYS A 414 -26.12 -15.89 13.30
C LYS A 414 -27.37 -16.73 13.44
N ASP A 415 -28.11 -16.87 12.34
CA ASP A 415 -29.39 -17.59 12.28
C ASP A 415 -30.36 -17.17 13.42
N SER A 416 -30.26 -15.92 13.87
CA SER A 416 -31.04 -15.44 15.02
C SER A 416 -32.44 -15.05 14.58
N GLU A 417 -33.45 -15.57 15.27
CA GLU A 417 -34.85 -15.33 14.93
C GLU A 417 -35.49 -14.33 15.89
N ALA A 418 -36.20 -13.34 15.35
CA ALA A 418 -37.05 -12.46 16.12
C ALA A 418 -38.23 -11.95 15.28
N ALA A 419 -39.37 -11.72 15.92
CA ALA A 419 -40.57 -11.26 15.24
C ALA A 419 -40.56 -9.75 15.03
N LEU A 420 -41.07 -9.31 13.87
CA LEU A 420 -41.53 -7.94 13.70
C LEU A 420 -42.69 -7.67 14.67
N ASP A 421 -42.81 -6.44 15.11
CA ASP A 421 -43.88 -5.99 15.99
C ASP A 421 -45.14 -5.64 15.18
N GLY A 422 -46.31 -5.81 15.81
CA GLY A 422 -47.61 -5.57 15.20
C GLY A 422 -48.14 -6.68 14.29
N THR A 423 -49.28 -6.40 13.65
CA THR A 423 -50.05 -7.34 12.81
C THR A 423 -49.85 -7.01 11.33
N LEU A 424 -49.36 -7.98 10.54
CA LEU A 424 -49.13 -7.84 9.10
C LEU A 424 -50.07 -8.78 8.32
N PRO A 425 -51.24 -8.34 7.84
CA PRO A 425 -52.23 -9.21 7.18
C PRO A 425 -51.64 -10.12 6.09
N GLY A 426 -51.92 -11.43 6.15
CA GLY A 426 -51.32 -12.44 5.26
C GLY A 426 -51.73 -12.35 3.78
N ASN A 427 -52.77 -11.58 3.48
CA ASN A 427 -53.23 -11.28 2.11
C ASN A 427 -52.56 -10.03 1.50
N SER A 428 -51.69 -9.35 2.25
CA SER A 428 -51.04 -8.11 1.83
C SER A 428 -49.54 -8.30 1.65
N TYR A 429 -48.98 -7.69 0.61
CA TYR A 429 -47.55 -7.70 0.36
C TYR A 429 -46.90 -6.56 1.14
N PHE A 430 -45.84 -6.88 1.88
CA PHE A 430 -45.03 -5.91 2.62
C PHE A 430 -43.58 -5.98 2.17
N GLU A 431 -42.85 -4.92 2.47
CA GLU A 431 -41.40 -4.86 2.34
C GLU A 431 -40.81 -4.48 3.69
N PHE A 432 -39.63 -5.01 3.99
CA PHE A 432 -38.84 -4.52 5.12
C PHE A 432 -37.44 -4.11 4.66
N LYS A 433 -36.84 -3.14 5.34
CA LYS A 433 -35.42 -2.84 5.23
C LYS A 433 -34.80 -2.86 6.62
N VAL A 434 -33.49 -3.05 6.66
CA VAL A 434 -32.72 -3.19 7.90
C VAL A 434 -31.61 -2.16 7.90
N ARG A 435 -31.41 -1.52 9.05
CA ARG A 435 -30.28 -0.63 9.32
C ARG A 435 -29.44 -1.23 10.44
N LEU A 436 -28.14 -1.31 10.23
CA LEU A 436 -27.17 -1.68 11.26
C LEU A 436 -26.19 -0.53 11.45
N GLU A 437 -26.11 -0.06 12.68
CA GLU A 437 -25.27 1.06 13.08
C GLU A 437 -24.30 0.62 14.18
N ASP A 438 -23.05 1.05 14.05
CA ASP A 438 -22.09 1.06 15.13
C ASP A 438 -21.64 2.49 15.44
N LYS A 439 -20.65 2.70 16.30
CA LYS A 439 -20.22 4.08 16.65
C LYS A 439 -19.50 4.83 15.53
N LEU A 440 -19.15 4.15 14.43
CA LEU A 440 -18.27 4.67 13.40
C LEU A 440 -18.96 4.73 12.03
N ALA A 441 -19.90 3.83 11.76
CA ALA A 441 -20.56 3.67 10.46
C ALA A 441 -22.01 3.15 10.59
N VAL A 442 -22.78 3.41 9.52
CA VAL A 442 -24.15 2.92 9.34
C VAL A 442 -24.24 2.22 7.99
N VAL A 443 -24.87 1.06 7.95
CA VAL A 443 -25.19 0.33 6.71
C VAL A 443 -26.68 0.00 6.67
N GLU A 444 -27.26 0.01 5.47
CA GLU A 444 -28.64 -0.41 5.23
C GLU A 444 -28.70 -1.54 4.20
N ALA A 445 -29.68 -2.42 4.33
CA ALA A 445 -29.97 -3.47 3.37
C ALA A 445 -31.48 -3.62 3.13
N GLY A 446 -31.84 -4.02 1.93
CA GLY A 446 -33.23 -4.13 1.46
C GLY A 446 -33.55 -3.13 0.34
N PRO A 447 -34.83 -3.00 -0.04
CA PRO A 447 -35.99 -3.68 0.54
C PRO A 447 -35.97 -5.20 0.31
N PHE A 448 -36.40 -5.94 1.31
CA PHE A 448 -36.64 -7.37 1.26
C PHE A 448 -38.15 -7.63 1.19
N ALA A 449 -38.54 -8.58 0.34
CA ALA A 449 -39.94 -8.92 0.11
C ALA A 449 -40.52 -9.74 1.28
N ILE A 450 -41.69 -9.36 1.78
CA ILE A 450 -42.55 -10.20 2.61
C ILE A 450 -43.78 -10.57 1.76
N PRO A 451 -43.73 -11.71 1.05
CA PRO A 451 -44.81 -12.10 0.14
C PRO A 451 -46.11 -12.42 0.90
N THR A 452 -47.21 -12.47 0.15
CA THR A 452 -48.51 -12.94 0.66
C THR A 452 -48.45 -14.44 0.95
N GLU A 453 -49.20 -14.88 1.97
CA GLU A 453 -49.31 -16.30 2.34
C GLU A 453 -50.23 -17.08 1.37
N LYS A 454 -51.13 -16.38 0.67
CA LYS A 454 -52.03 -16.93 -0.37
C LYS A 454 -51.94 -16.09 -1.65
N VAL A 455 -52.18 -16.72 -2.81
CA VAL A 455 -52.17 -16.06 -4.13
C VAL A 455 -53.58 -15.59 -4.49
N PRO A 456 -53.92 -14.30 -4.35
CA PRO A 456 -55.27 -13.83 -4.67
C PRO A 456 -55.58 -13.93 -6.17
N ILE A 457 -54.62 -13.59 -7.04
CA ILE A 457 -54.74 -13.64 -8.51
C ILE A 457 -53.39 -14.09 -9.10
N SER A 458 -53.42 -14.96 -10.12
CA SER A 458 -52.25 -15.33 -10.93
C SER A 458 -52.56 -15.14 -12.42
N MET A 459 -51.58 -14.70 -13.22
CA MET A 459 -51.75 -14.45 -14.66
C MET A 459 -50.64 -15.13 -15.47
N SER A 460 -51.00 -15.76 -16.58
CA SER A 460 -50.03 -16.40 -17.48
C SER A 460 -49.63 -15.48 -18.63
N SER A 461 -48.50 -15.78 -19.28
CA SER A 461 -47.99 -15.03 -20.43
C SER A 461 -48.92 -15.05 -21.66
N ASN A 462 -49.85 -16.00 -21.74
CA ASN A 462 -50.91 -16.05 -22.75
C ASN A 462 -52.23 -15.41 -22.26
N GLY A 463 -52.18 -14.56 -21.23
CA GLY A 463 -53.30 -13.73 -20.77
C GLY A 463 -54.38 -14.44 -19.96
N LYS A 464 -54.15 -15.68 -19.50
CA LYS A 464 -55.12 -16.42 -18.67
C LYS A 464 -55.00 -16.01 -17.21
N ILE A 465 -56.08 -16.13 -16.46
CA ILE A 465 -56.23 -15.65 -15.08
C ILE A 465 -56.65 -16.79 -14.17
N GLY A 466 -55.92 -16.98 -13.07
CA GLY A 466 -56.29 -17.81 -11.94
C GLY A 466 -56.68 -16.95 -10.74
N ILE A 467 -57.83 -17.20 -10.12
CA ILE A 467 -58.24 -16.55 -8.87
C ILE A 467 -58.16 -17.60 -7.76
N ASN A 468 -57.46 -17.27 -6.68
CA ASN A 468 -57.23 -18.18 -5.54
C ASN A 468 -56.59 -19.53 -5.94
N ARG A 469 -55.88 -19.56 -7.06
CA ARG A 469 -55.04 -20.68 -7.52
C ARG A 469 -53.97 -20.19 -8.49
N LEU A 470 -52.96 -21.04 -8.69
CA LEU A 470 -52.04 -20.93 -9.82
C LEU A 470 -52.76 -21.23 -11.14
N VAL A 471 -52.63 -20.32 -12.10
CA VAL A 471 -53.20 -20.42 -13.44
C VAL A 471 -52.52 -21.55 -14.22
N ASN A 472 -53.31 -22.53 -14.67
CA ASN A 472 -52.83 -23.53 -15.61
C ASN A 472 -52.75 -22.89 -17.01
N LYS A 473 -51.54 -22.72 -17.56
CA LYS A 473 -51.33 -22.08 -18.87
C LYS A 473 -52.04 -22.81 -20.01
N ASN A 474 -52.31 -24.10 -19.84
CA ASN A 474 -53.01 -24.96 -20.80
C ASN A 474 -54.51 -25.13 -20.48
N GLY A 475 -55.01 -24.52 -19.39
CA GLY A 475 -56.40 -24.62 -18.94
C GLY A 475 -57.33 -23.53 -19.49
N ALA A 476 -58.47 -23.31 -18.83
CA ALA A 476 -59.43 -22.26 -19.20
C ALA A 476 -58.85 -20.83 -19.05
N GLN A 477 -59.47 -19.85 -19.72
CA GLN A 477 -59.07 -18.44 -19.66
C GLN A 477 -59.21 -17.85 -18.25
N LEU A 478 -60.27 -18.24 -17.54
CA LEU A 478 -60.51 -17.91 -16.13
C LEU A 478 -60.60 -19.21 -15.33
N GLN A 479 -59.82 -19.32 -14.26
CA GLN A 479 -59.78 -20.50 -13.39
C GLN A 479 -59.95 -20.05 -11.94
N VAL A 480 -61.06 -20.40 -11.30
CA VAL A 480 -61.33 -20.02 -9.91
C VAL A 480 -61.19 -21.26 -9.02
N GLY A 481 -60.37 -21.18 -7.98
CA GLY A 481 -60.18 -22.24 -6.99
C GLY A 481 -60.94 -21.96 -5.70
N GLY A 482 -61.62 -22.97 -5.14
CA GLY A 482 -62.32 -22.87 -3.86
C GLY A 482 -63.24 -24.07 -3.61
N ASP A 483 -63.64 -24.23 -2.35
CA ASP A 483 -64.65 -25.21 -1.91
C ASP A 483 -66.01 -24.50 -1.80
N GLY A 484 -67.04 -25.00 -2.49
CA GLY A 484 -68.40 -24.43 -2.46
C GLY A 484 -68.82 -23.68 -3.74
N GLU A 485 -69.53 -22.56 -3.59
CA GLU A 485 -69.97 -21.71 -4.71
C GLU A 485 -68.77 -20.93 -5.28
N VAL A 486 -68.11 -21.54 -6.27
CA VAL A 486 -66.89 -21.01 -6.91
C VAL A 486 -67.18 -19.78 -7.79
N MET A 487 -68.43 -19.57 -8.22
CA MET A 487 -68.84 -18.43 -9.04
C MET A 487 -70.32 -18.11 -8.78
N SER A 488 -70.61 -16.88 -8.37
CA SER A 488 -71.97 -16.36 -8.16
C SER A 488 -72.23 -15.14 -9.03
N LEU A 489 -73.44 -15.01 -9.56
CA LEU A 489 -73.86 -13.84 -10.35
C LEU A 489 -74.92 -13.05 -9.57
N LEU A 490 -74.51 -11.95 -8.93
CA LEU A 490 -75.42 -11.00 -8.31
C LEU A 490 -75.84 -9.93 -9.34
N GLY A 491 -77.09 -9.93 -9.77
CA GLY A 491 -77.67 -8.91 -10.64
C GLY A 491 -78.73 -8.09 -9.93
N VAL A 492 -78.69 -6.76 -10.06
CA VAL A 492 -79.65 -5.83 -9.40
C VAL A 492 -81.03 -5.78 -10.07
N THR A 493 -81.15 -6.29 -11.30
CA THR A 493 -82.40 -6.32 -12.07
C THR A 493 -82.68 -7.72 -12.60
N PHE A 494 -81.95 -8.17 -13.65
CA PHE A 494 -82.19 -9.46 -14.31
C PHE A 494 -80.85 -10.17 -14.54
N PRO A 495 -80.36 -11.02 -13.61
CA PRO A 495 -79.08 -11.71 -13.75
C PRO A 495 -79.15 -12.80 -14.82
N PHE A 496 -78.16 -12.82 -15.72
CA PHE A 496 -77.97 -13.88 -16.69
C PHE A 496 -76.50 -14.04 -17.06
N PHE A 497 -76.11 -15.29 -17.33
CA PHE A 497 -74.83 -15.64 -17.93
C PHE A 497 -75.01 -15.72 -19.44
N THR A 498 -74.30 -14.89 -20.22
CA THR A 498 -74.30 -14.96 -21.70
C THR A 498 -73.07 -15.66 -22.23
N LEU A 499 -73.29 -16.36 -23.34
CA LEU A 499 -72.25 -16.94 -24.17
C LEU A 499 -72.27 -16.21 -25.51
N HIS A 500 -71.11 -15.67 -25.90
CA HIS A 500 -70.91 -15.00 -27.19
C HIS A 500 -69.93 -15.80 -28.06
N ASN A 501 -70.16 -15.76 -29.37
CA ASN A 501 -69.15 -16.06 -30.38
C ASN A 501 -68.80 -14.74 -31.09
N GLN A 502 -67.63 -14.19 -30.80
CA GLN A 502 -67.25 -12.82 -31.18
C GLN A 502 -68.28 -11.80 -30.70
N SER A 503 -68.82 -10.95 -31.58
CA SER A 503 -69.86 -9.96 -31.24
C SER A 503 -71.26 -10.57 -31.13
N ARG A 504 -71.48 -11.82 -31.57
CA ARG A 504 -72.80 -12.46 -31.59
C ARG A 504 -73.08 -13.23 -30.30
N GLN A 505 -74.16 -12.91 -29.61
CA GLN A 505 -74.68 -13.75 -28.51
C GLN A 505 -75.28 -15.04 -29.09
N VAL A 506 -74.89 -16.19 -28.52
CA VAL A 506 -75.30 -17.52 -29.01
C VAL A 506 -76.13 -18.30 -28.00
N ALA A 507 -75.97 -18.05 -26.71
CA ALA A 507 -76.76 -18.66 -25.67
C ALA A 507 -76.74 -17.83 -24.39
N ARG A 508 -77.70 -18.10 -23.51
CA ARG A 508 -77.77 -17.45 -22.20
C ARG A 508 -78.55 -18.28 -21.20
N ILE A 509 -78.17 -18.21 -19.93
CA ILE A 509 -78.81 -18.91 -18.82
C ILE A 509 -79.10 -17.91 -17.71
N GLY A 510 -80.34 -17.85 -17.22
CA GLY A 510 -80.75 -16.91 -16.16
C GLY A 510 -82.10 -16.28 -16.44
N PHE A 511 -82.29 -15.06 -15.95
CA PHE A 511 -83.54 -14.31 -16.09
C PHE A 511 -83.33 -13.16 -17.07
N PRO A 512 -83.82 -13.27 -18.31
CA PRO A 512 -83.34 -12.40 -19.36
C PRO A 512 -83.92 -10.99 -19.37
N ASN A 513 -85.06 -10.78 -18.72
CA ASN A 513 -85.72 -9.49 -18.60
C ASN A 513 -86.68 -9.49 -17.41
N LYS A 514 -87.34 -8.34 -17.20
CA LYS A 514 -88.30 -8.12 -16.11
C LYS A 514 -89.40 -9.16 -16.02
N ARG A 515 -90.02 -9.50 -17.14
CA ARG A 515 -91.12 -10.48 -17.17
C ARG A 515 -90.67 -11.82 -16.56
N HIS A 516 -89.51 -12.31 -16.98
CA HIS A 516 -89.02 -13.61 -16.53
C HIS A 516 -88.60 -13.58 -15.06
N MET A 517 -88.07 -12.46 -14.57
CA MET A 517 -87.77 -12.27 -13.15
C MET A 517 -89.03 -12.24 -12.29
N ASP A 518 -89.99 -11.39 -12.66
CA ASP A 518 -91.26 -11.23 -11.92
C ASP A 518 -92.04 -12.56 -11.89
N ASN A 519 -92.01 -13.32 -12.98
CA ASN A 519 -92.68 -14.62 -13.10
C ASN A 519 -91.85 -15.81 -12.55
N ARG A 520 -90.64 -15.58 -12.04
CA ARG A 520 -89.71 -16.64 -11.56
C ARG A 520 -89.40 -17.71 -12.62
N GLU A 521 -89.22 -17.28 -13.86
CA GLU A 521 -88.91 -18.09 -15.03
C GLU A 521 -87.38 -18.12 -15.27
N LEU A 522 -86.70 -19.20 -14.85
CA LEU A 522 -85.29 -19.42 -15.17
C LEU A 522 -85.18 -19.97 -16.60
N LEU A 523 -84.46 -19.27 -17.48
CA LEU A 523 -84.34 -19.66 -18.87
C LEU A 523 -82.97 -20.25 -19.19
N LEU A 524 -82.96 -21.27 -20.04
CA LEU A 524 -81.83 -21.71 -20.83
C LEU A 524 -82.17 -21.42 -22.30
N VAL A 525 -81.54 -20.41 -22.89
CA VAL A 525 -81.82 -19.92 -24.24
C VAL A 525 -80.67 -20.27 -25.17
N ASN A 526 -81.01 -20.81 -26.33
CA ASN A 526 -80.14 -20.95 -27.49
C ASN A 526 -80.53 -19.89 -28.52
N ASP A 527 -79.87 -18.73 -28.43
CA ASP A 527 -80.10 -17.58 -29.32
C ASP A 527 -79.66 -17.87 -30.76
N ALA A 528 -78.76 -18.85 -30.97
CA ALA A 528 -78.29 -19.20 -32.30
C ALA A 528 -79.41 -19.75 -33.21
N ILE A 529 -80.41 -20.43 -32.62
CA ILE A 529 -81.57 -21.02 -33.34
C ILE A 529 -82.92 -20.49 -32.85
N GLY A 530 -82.93 -19.53 -31.92
CA GLY A 530 -84.15 -18.93 -31.37
C GLY A 530 -85.02 -19.92 -30.61
N LYS A 531 -84.41 -20.80 -29.79
CA LYS A 531 -85.13 -21.78 -28.95
C LYS A 531 -84.75 -21.62 -27.49
N TRP A 532 -85.67 -21.90 -26.58
CA TRP A 532 -85.39 -21.85 -25.14
C TRP A 532 -86.16 -22.91 -24.35
N LEU A 533 -85.55 -23.32 -23.25
CA LEU A 533 -86.18 -24.04 -22.16
C LEU A 533 -86.44 -23.03 -21.03
N THR A 534 -87.69 -22.92 -20.60
CA THR A 534 -88.10 -22.12 -19.45
C THR A 534 -88.42 -23.07 -18.29
N LEU A 535 -87.78 -22.85 -17.15
CA LEU A 535 -88.03 -23.53 -15.89
C LEU A 535 -88.74 -22.55 -14.95
N SER A 536 -90.05 -22.75 -14.75
CA SER A 536 -90.90 -21.98 -13.84
C SER A 536 -91.65 -22.93 -12.90
N ASP A 537 -92.95 -22.70 -12.67
CA ASP A 537 -93.88 -23.68 -12.10
C ASP A 537 -93.86 -25.04 -12.82
N ARG A 538 -93.57 -25.06 -14.13
CA ARG A 538 -93.27 -26.27 -14.93
C ARG A 538 -92.12 -26.00 -15.91
N ALA A 539 -91.68 -27.05 -16.60
CA ALA A 539 -90.72 -26.96 -17.70
C ALA A 539 -91.46 -26.72 -19.04
N TYR A 540 -91.04 -25.69 -19.78
CA TYR A 540 -91.57 -25.35 -21.10
C TYR A 540 -90.45 -25.28 -22.12
N TYR A 541 -90.63 -25.91 -23.28
CA TYR A 541 -89.73 -25.78 -24.42
C TYR A 541 -90.43 -24.98 -25.52
N ASP A 542 -89.85 -23.84 -25.89
CA ASP A 542 -90.37 -22.96 -26.95
C ASP A 542 -91.85 -22.56 -26.71
N GLY A 543 -92.16 -22.24 -25.45
CA GLY A 543 -93.52 -21.90 -25.00
C GLY A 543 -94.48 -23.09 -24.83
N LYS A 544 -94.07 -24.31 -25.18
CA LYS A 544 -94.89 -25.53 -25.00
C LYS A 544 -94.50 -26.25 -23.71
N LYS A 545 -95.49 -26.55 -22.88
CA LYS A 545 -95.29 -27.32 -21.65
C LYS A 545 -94.80 -28.73 -21.96
N LEU A 546 -93.68 -29.15 -21.36
CA LEU A 546 -93.06 -30.45 -21.64
C LEU A 546 -93.75 -31.62 -20.92
N ALA A 547 -94.27 -31.38 -19.73
CA ALA A 547 -95.02 -32.36 -18.94
C ALA A 547 -96.20 -31.67 -18.28
N TYR A 548 -97.40 -32.22 -18.44
CA TYR A 548 -98.62 -31.68 -17.84
C TYR A 548 -98.85 -32.29 -16.44
N ASP A 549 -99.61 -31.58 -15.60
CA ASP A 549 -99.82 -31.99 -14.22
C ASP A 549 -100.71 -33.25 -14.16
N MET A 550 -100.73 -33.89 -13.00
CA MET A 550 -101.64 -35.01 -12.75
C MET A 550 -103.09 -34.55 -12.95
N ILE A 551 -103.82 -35.26 -13.80
CA ILE A 551 -105.27 -35.11 -13.94
C ILE A 551 -105.90 -36.07 -12.93
N GLU A 552 -106.42 -35.54 -11.83
CA GLU A 552 -107.24 -36.31 -10.88
C GLU A 552 -108.66 -36.41 -11.40
N VAL A 553 -109.18 -37.64 -11.49
CA VAL A 553 -110.55 -37.88 -11.97
C VAL A 553 -111.33 -38.66 -10.92
N PRO A 554 -112.51 -38.15 -10.49
CA PRO A 554 -113.42 -38.87 -9.61
C PRO A 554 -113.86 -40.20 -10.21
N ASP A 555 -114.14 -41.18 -9.35
CA ASP A 555 -114.34 -42.56 -9.80
C ASP A 555 -115.54 -42.78 -10.74
N THR A 556 -116.48 -41.84 -10.71
CA THR A 556 -117.76 -41.82 -11.42
C THR A 556 -117.71 -41.18 -12.81
N GLN A 557 -116.57 -40.62 -13.23
CA GLN A 557 -116.44 -39.88 -14.48
C GLN A 557 -115.53 -40.60 -15.50
N THR A 558 -115.95 -40.66 -16.76
CA THR A 558 -115.11 -41.18 -17.86
C THR A 558 -114.04 -40.15 -18.22
N VAL A 559 -112.76 -40.56 -18.25
CA VAL A 559 -111.68 -39.66 -18.68
C VAL A 559 -111.73 -39.47 -20.18
N ASN A 560 -112.11 -38.26 -20.61
CA ASN A 560 -112.00 -37.89 -22.01
C ASN A 560 -110.52 -37.61 -22.34
N THR A 561 -109.88 -38.60 -22.92
CA THR A 561 -108.48 -38.51 -23.38
C THR A 561 -108.38 -37.88 -24.77
N ASP A 562 -109.49 -37.58 -25.45
CA ASP A 562 -109.50 -37.14 -26.85
C ASP A 562 -109.03 -35.69 -27.04
N THR A 563 -109.11 -34.88 -25.98
CA THR A 563 -108.81 -33.44 -25.97
C THR A 563 -107.50 -33.10 -25.26
N LEU A 564 -106.71 -34.10 -24.88
CA LEU A 564 -105.45 -33.88 -24.19
C LEU A 564 -104.43 -33.22 -25.11
N ALA A 565 -103.72 -32.22 -24.58
CA ALA A 565 -102.66 -31.52 -25.30
C ALA A 565 -101.50 -32.46 -25.63
N ASN A 566 -100.64 -32.09 -26.58
CA ASN A 566 -99.45 -32.87 -26.85
C ASN A 566 -98.52 -32.90 -25.64
N GLY A 567 -98.08 -34.09 -25.23
CA GLY A 567 -97.13 -34.26 -24.14
C GLY A 567 -97.41 -35.48 -23.27
N PHE A 568 -96.70 -35.53 -22.14
CA PHE A 568 -96.88 -36.51 -21.10
C PHE A 568 -97.98 -36.06 -20.14
N HIS A 569 -98.92 -36.97 -19.89
CA HIS A 569 -100.02 -36.80 -18.95
C HIS A 569 -99.98 -37.96 -17.96
N ARG A 570 -100.14 -37.64 -16.68
CA ARG A 570 -100.42 -38.64 -15.66
C ARG A 570 -101.89 -38.51 -15.27
N ILE A 571 -102.61 -39.62 -15.32
CA ILE A 571 -104.04 -39.65 -14.97
C ILE A 571 -104.17 -40.54 -13.74
N ASN A 572 -104.84 -40.05 -12.69
CA ASN A 572 -105.04 -40.79 -11.45
C ASN A 572 -106.53 -40.87 -11.09
N LYS A 573 -106.97 -42.04 -10.63
CA LYS A 573 -108.36 -42.29 -10.21
C LYS A 573 -108.42 -42.41 -8.69
N ALA A 574 -109.29 -41.62 -8.05
CA ALA A 574 -109.17 -41.27 -6.63
C ALA A 574 -109.17 -42.43 -5.61
N THR A 575 -109.73 -43.60 -5.92
CA THR A 575 -109.89 -44.70 -4.93
C THR A 575 -109.20 -46.02 -5.27
N ARG A 576 -108.38 -46.10 -6.33
CA ARG A 576 -107.66 -47.34 -6.64
C ARG A 576 -106.27 -47.37 -6.02
N SER A 577 -105.88 -48.55 -5.50
CA SER A 577 -104.55 -48.82 -4.94
C SER A 577 -103.43 -48.44 -5.93
N ALA A 578 -102.21 -48.25 -5.41
CA ALA A 578 -101.01 -47.79 -6.13
C ALA A 578 -100.66 -48.53 -7.45
N GLU A 579 -101.40 -49.58 -7.80
CA GLU A 579 -101.23 -50.41 -9.00
C GLU A 579 -102.04 -49.93 -10.23
N ASN A 580 -102.86 -48.88 -10.10
CA ASN A 580 -103.78 -48.42 -11.16
C ASN A 580 -103.46 -47.02 -11.73
N TRP A 581 -102.20 -46.58 -11.68
CA TRP A 581 -101.82 -45.31 -12.30
C TRP A 581 -101.81 -45.42 -13.83
N CYS A 582 -102.19 -44.32 -14.49
CA CYS A 582 -102.15 -44.21 -15.93
C CYS A 582 -101.06 -43.21 -16.35
N ILE A 583 -100.17 -43.61 -17.26
CA ILE A 583 -99.28 -42.68 -17.97
C ILE A 583 -99.68 -42.70 -19.42
N LEU A 584 -99.95 -41.51 -19.96
CA LEU A 584 -100.38 -41.33 -21.33
C LEU A 584 -99.45 -40.35 -22.02
N ILE A 585 -98.94 -40.74 -23.18
CA ILE A 585 -98.29 -39.84 -24.13
C ILE A 585 -99.31 -39.53 -25.20
N SER A 586 -99.63 -38.24 -25.35
CA SER A 586 -100.46 -37.74 -26.44
C SER A 586 -99.58 -37.04 -27.46
N VAL A 587 -99.64 -37.50 -28.71
CA VAL A 587 -98.95 -36.92 -29.86
C VAL A 587 -99.98 -36.67 -30.97
N CYS A 588 -100.61 -35.51 -30.97
CA CYS A 588 -101.25 -34.99 -32.16
C CYS A 588 -100.16 -34.41 -33.06
N LYS A 589 -100.13 -34.80 -34.34
CA LYS A 589 -99.29 -34.10 -35.32
C LYS A 589 -99.78 -32.65 -35.37
N ASN A 590 -99.01 -31.68 -35.89
CA ASN A 590 -99.37 -30.24 -35.92
C ASN A 590 -100.70 -29.90 -36.68
N ASN A 591 -101.58 -30.87 -36.95
CA ASN A 591 -102.90 -30.77 -37.53
C ASN A 591 -103.91 -31.54 -36.64
N PRO A 592 -105.05 -30.95 -36.22
CA PRO A 592 -106.03 -31.60 -35.35
C PRO A 592 -106.64 -32.90 -35.90
N THR A 593 -106.50 -33.17 -37.21
CA THR A 593 -107.09 -34.32 -37.89
C THR A 593 -106.35 -35.64 -37.65
N GLU A 594 -105.08 -35.61 -37.26
CA GLU A 594 -104.22 -36.78 -37.06
C GLU A 594 -103.57 -36.79 -35.69
N GLY A 595 -103.53 -37.95 -35.05
CA GLY A 595 -102.92 -38.09 -33.75
C GLY A 595 -102.66 -39.52 -33.35
N PHE A 596 -101.81 -39.67 -32.35
CA PHE A 596 -101.42 -40.93 -31.77
C PHE A 596 -101.41 -40.78 -30.25
N GLN A 597 -101.91 -41.79 -29.58
CA GLN A 597 -101.83 -41.91 -28.14
C GLN A 597 -101.32 -43.29 -27.80
N ILE A 598 -100.37 -43.33 -26.87
CA ILE A 598 -99.90 -44.57 -26.26
C ILE A 598 -99.79 -44.33 -24.77
N GLY A 599 -100.25 -45.30 -23.99
CA GLY A 599 -100.20 -45.17 -22.56
C GLY A 599 -100.31 -46.50 -21.85
N TRP A 600 -99.73 -46.52 -20.66
CA TRP A 600 -100.06 -47.53 -19.68
C TRP A 600 -101.40 -47.12 -19.03
N LEU A 601 -102.48 -47.86 -19.27
CA LEU A 601 -103.86 -47.47 -18.93
C LEU A 601 -104.67 -48.58 -18.22
N PRO A 602 -104.14 -49.24 -17.17
CA PRO A 602 -104.82 -50.36 -16.50
C PRO A 602 -106.17 -49.97 -15.88
N ALA A 603 -106.39 -48.68 -15.58
CA ALA A 603 -107.66 -48.18 -15.05
C ALA A 603 -108.79 -48.11 -16.09
N PHE A 604 -108.45 -47.99 -17.38
CA PHE A 604 -109.41 -47.81 -18.49
C PHE A 604 -109.49 -49.03 -19.40
N HIS A 605 -108.47 -49.89 -19.35
CA HIS A 605 -108.36 -51.06 -20.20
C HIS A 605 -107.77 -52.23 -19.40
N PRO A 606 -108.26 -53.47 -19.57
CA PRO A 606 -107.75 -54.64 -18.84
C PRO A 606 -106.29 -55.00 -19.17
N ALA A 607 -105.73 -54.41 -20.23
CA ALA A 607 -104.33 -54.53 -20.56
C ALA A 607 -103.55 -53.30 -20.07
N GLY A 608 -102.40 -53.55 -19.46
CA GLY A 608 -101.55 -52.50 -18.95
C GLY A 608 -101.11 -51.49 -20.02
N LEU A 609 -100.65 -51.92 -21.20
CA LEU A 609 -100.16 -51.03 -22.27
C LEU A 609 -101.08 -51.02 -23.50
N CYS A 610 -101.52 -49.83 -23.92
CA CYS A 610 -102.46 -49.63 -25.03
C CYS A 610 -102.05 -48.46 -25.94
N PHE A 611 -102.50 -48.49 -27.19
CA PHE A 611 -102.37 -47.36 -28.12
C PHE A 611 -103.68 -47.11 -28.89
N ARG A 612 -103.82 -45.91 -29.45
CA ARG A 612 -104.85 -45.59 -30.45
C ARG A 612 -104.38 -44.47 -31.38
N VAL A 613 -105.03 -44.38 -32.53
CA VAL A 613 -104.78 -43.34 -33.54
C VAL A 613 -106.03 -42.50 -33.79
N LYS A 614 -105.83 -41.23 -34.11
CA LYS A 614 -106.84 -40.31 -34.62
C LYS A 614 -106.63 -40.17 -36.13
N HIS A 615 -107.68 -40.38 -36.91
CA HIS A 615 -107.66 -40.17 -38.35
C HIS A 615 -108.95 -39.45 -38.77
N SER A 616 -108.83 -38.42 -39.60
CA SER A 616 -109.95 -37.55 -40.01
C SER A 616 -110.80 -37.04 -38.83
N ASN A 617 -110.13 -36.52 -37.79
CA ASN A 617 -110.73 -36.03 -36.55
C ASN A 617 -111.43 -37.06 -35.63
N VAL A 618 -111.39 -38.35 -35.96
CA VAL A 618 -112.02 -39.40 -35.15
C VAL A 618 -110.96 -40.27 -34.48
N TRP A 619 -111.00 -40.36 -33.15
CA TRP A 619 -110.18 -41.31 -32.39
C TRP A 619 -110.73 -42.72 -32.60
N LYS A 620 -109.87 -43.63 -33.06
CA LYS A 620 -110.21 -45.05 -33.13
C LYS A 620 -110.19 -45.66 -31.71
N PRO A 621 -110.89 -46.78 -31.48
CA PRO A 621 -110.85 -47.48 -30.20
C PRO A 621 -109.43 -47.85 -29.78
N TRP A 622 -109.21 -47.94 -28.46
CA TRP A 622 -107.94 -48.40 -27.89
C TRP A 622 -107.62 -49.84 -28.31
N GLN A 623 -106.38 -50.07 -28.69
CA GLN A 623 -105.84 -51.38 -29.04
C GLN A 623 -104.77 -51.79 -28.02
N LYS A 624 -104.82 -53.07 -27.62
CA LYS A 624 -103.83 -53.69 -26.72
C LYS A 624 -102.51 -53.90 -27.47
N ILE A 625 -101.39 -53.59 -26.83
CA ILE A 625 -100.07 -54.05 -27.27
C ILE A 625 -99.82 -55.40 -26.57
N GLY A 626 -99.72 -56.47 -27.35
CA GLY A 626 -99.37 -57.79 -26.82
C GLY A 626 -97.95 -57.78 -26.25
N VAL A 627 -97.80 -58.20 -24.99
CA VAL A 627 -96.51 -58.64 -24.46
C VAL A 627 -96.36 -60.08 -24.94
N MET A 628 -95.24 -60.43 -25.58
CA MET A 628 -94.87 -61.84 -25.73
C MET A 628 -94.56 -62.42 -24.35
#